data_AF-A0A3R6X3P6-F1
#
_entry.id   AF-A0A3R6X3P6-F1
#
_cell.length_a   1.000
_cell.length_b   1.000
_cell.length_c   1.000
_cell.angle_alpha   90.00
_cell.angle_beta   90.00
_cell.angle_gamma   90.00
#
_symmetry.space_group_name_H-M   'P 1'
#
loop_
_entity.id
_entity.type
_entity.pdbx_description
1 polymer ?
#
loop_
_entity_poly.entity_id
_entity_poly.type
_entity_poly.pdbx_seq_one_letter_code
_entity_poly.pdbx_strand_id
1 'polypeptide(L)'
;MTTLSPSLAKMRAQFEKQERLSMESALEIIHTAHDVMDKEPNLLYLNAPVAKYGLSVYYHFTQCFKALPLAAVVSASSDGHHRVFCVHAGLSPSLLTLADIEALDRRQEPSTSGPLCDLLWSDPIPETDESDNPLDEATNMEAQADDSPVESPSSVVGKSNEPNTAKWVPNTVIHGLCDSVRGCSYYYSCSAVYDFLTTNHLMCMVRAHELQDEGYLFHFSSPAYAALDSRPDKDFPPVITVFSAANYCDTYHNMVIINI
;
A
#
# COMPACT_ATOMS: atom_id res chain seq x y z
N MET A 1 -20.67 23.56 -7.22
CA MET A 1 -21.66 23.00 -6.27
C MET A 1 -20.91 22.71 -4.98
N THR A 2 -21.17 23.47 -3.92
CA THR A 2 -20.46 23.41 -2.64
C THR A 2 -20.96 22.19 -1.83
N THR A 3 -20.13 21.15 -1.72
CA THR A 3 -20.39 20.01 -0.84
C THR A 3 -20.07 20.43 0.60
N LEU A 4 -21.10 20.92 1.30
CA LEU A 4 -21.04 21.23 2.73
C LEU A 4 -20.76 19.95 3.51
N SER A 5 -19.59 19.89 4.14
CA SER A 5 -19.27 18.89 5.16
C SER A 5 -20.42 18.86 6.20
N PRO A 6 -20.96 17.70 6.55
CA PRO A 6 -22.07 17.63 7.48
C PRO A 6 -21.60 18.16 8.85
N SER A 7 -22.36 19.08 9.42
CA SER A 7 -22.05 19.60 10.75
C SER A 7 -22.11 18.48 11.78
N LEU A 8 -21.32 18.58 12.84
CA LEU A 8 -21.32 17.66 13.99
C LEU A 8 -22.75 17.38 14.51
N ALA A 9 -23.61 18.41 14.52
CA ALA A 9 -25.01 18.27 14.90
C ALA A 9 -25.82 17.36 13.95
N LYS A 10 -25.56 17.42 12.63
CA LYS A 10 -26.22 16.57 11.64
C LYS A 10 -25.72 15.12 11.72
N MET A 11 -24.43 14.91 11.96
CA MET A 11 -23.88 13.56 12.16
C MET A 11 -24.42 12.93 13.44
N ARG A 12 -24.47 13.67 14.56
CA ARG A 12 -25.06 13.21 15.83
C ARG A 12 -26.52 12.80 15.66
N ALA A 13 -27.34 13.65 15.04
CA ALA A 13 -28.73 13.33 14.75
C ALA A 13 -28.89 12.10 13.84
N GLN A 14 -27.94 11.86 12.94
CA GLN A 14 -27.95 10.69 12.06
C GLN A 14 -27.60 9.40 12.82
N PHE A 15 -26.66 9.43 13.75
CA PHE A 15 -26.33 8.27 14.61
C PHE A 15 -27.45 7.92 15.58
N GLU A 16 -28.11 8.92 16.16
CA GLU A 16 -29.29 8.75 17.00
C GLU A 16 -30.47 8.17 16.20
N LYS A 17 -30.68 8.65 14.97
CA LYS A 17 -31.73 8.16 14.05
C LYS A 17 -31.47 6.72 13.54
N GLN A 18 -30.21 6.28 13.51
CA GLN A 18 -29.82 4.93 13.08
C GLN A 18 -29.79 3.92 14.24
N GLU A 19 -30.17 4.31 15.46
CA GLU A 19 -30.19 3.47 16.68
C GLU A 19 -28.84 2.80 16.99
N ARG A 20 -27.70 3.37 16.55
CA ARG A 20 -26.42 2.66 16.60
C ARG A 20 -25.77 2.60 17.98
N LEU A 21 -26.00 3.58 18.86
CA LEU A 21 -25.71 3.57 20.32
C LEU A 21 -26.03 4.95 20.92
N SER A 22 -26.65 5.00 22.10
CA SER A 22 -26.86 6.26 22.84
C SER A 22 -25.56 6.69 23.55
N MET A 23 -25.44 7.98 23.90
CA MET A 23 -24.29 8.48 24.67
C MET A 23 -24.14 7.77 26.03
N GLU A 24 -25.27 7.48 26.67
CA GLU A 24 -25.32 6.76 27.94
C GLU A 24 -24.77 5.34 27.79
N SER A 25 -25.22 4.61 26.76
CA SER A 25 -24.73 3.27 26.47
C SER A 25 -23.26 3.25 26.02
N ALA A 26 -22.80 4.28 25.31
CA ALA A 26 -21.39 4.41 24.96
C ALA A 26 -20.51 4.63 26.21
N LEU A 27 -20.95 5.48 27.15
CA LEU A 27 -20.27 5.71 28.42
C LEU A 27 -20.29 4.46 29.31
N GLU A 28 -21.40 3.74 29.34
CA GLU A 28 -21.52 2.47 30.07
C GLU A 28 -20.54 1.42 29.53
N ILE A 29 -20.41 1.29 28.20
CA ILE A 29 -19.42 0.39 27.59
C ILE A 29 -17.99 0.78 27.98
N ILE A 30 -17.67 2.08 27.93
CA ILE A 30 -16.32 2.57 28.25
C ILE A 30 -15.98 2.30 29.72
N HIS A 31 -16.89 2.61 30.65
CA HIS A 31 -16.66 2.36 32.07
C HIS A 31 -16.60 0.86 32.37
N THR A 32 -17.44 0.05 31.74
CA THR A 32 -17.41 -1.41 31.89
C THR A 32 -16.11 -1.99 31.36
N ALA A 33 -15.63 -1.53 30.20
CA ALA A 33 -14.36 -1.98 29.63
C ALA A 33 -13.17 -1.58 30.51
N HIS A 34 -13.17 -0.36 31.04
CA HIS A 34 -12.17 0.11 32.00
C HIS A 34 -12.15 -0.76 33.26
N ASP A 35 -13.30 -1.01 33.88
CA ASP A 35 -13.41 -1.82 35.09
C ASP A 35 -13.05 -3.29 34.88
N VAL A 36 -13.27 -3.82 33.67
CA VAL A 36 -12.82 -5.17 33.29
C VAL A 36 -11.30 -5.16 33.17
N MET A 37 -10.73 -4.23 32.39
CA MET A 37 -9.28 -4.17 32.18
C MET A 37 -8.49 -3.91 33.48
N ASP A 38 -9.02 -3.11 34.40
CA ASP A 38 -8.39 -2.83 35.71
C ASP A 38 -8.35 -4.07 36.62
N LYS A 39 -9.23 -5.05 36.39
CA LYS A 39 -9.31 -6.31 37.15
C LYS A 39 -8.55 -7.46 36.48
N GLU A 40 -8.18 -7.33 35.22
CA GLU A 40 -7.45 -8.38 34.51
C GLU A 40 -5.99 -8.45 35.00
N PRO A 41 -5.43 -9.65 35.21
CA PRO A 41 -4.04 -9.80 35.62
C PRO A 41 -3.08 -9.42 34.48
N ASN A 42 -1.86 -9.01 34.85
CA ASN A 42 -0.78 -8.70 33.89
C ASN A 42 -0.41 -9.86 32.92
N LEU A 43 -0.86 -11.08 33.22
CA LEU A 43 -0.68 -12.26 32.37
C LEU A 43 -2.05 -12.91 32.11
N LEU A 44 -2.54 -12.74 30.88
CA LEU A 44 -3.82 -13.30 30.41
C LEU A 44 -3.64 -14.72 29.88
N TYR A 45 -4.41 -15.65 30.42
CA TYR A 45 -4.59 -16.99 29.84
C TYR A 45 -5.83 -16.96 28.95
N LEU A 46 -5.63 -16.81 27.65
CA LEU A 46 -6.72 -16.78 26.67
C LEU A 46 -7.04 -18.20 26.21
N ASN A 47 -8.34 -18.53 26.19
CA ASN A 47 -8.80 -19.71 25.47
C ASN A 47 -8.58 -19.51 23.97
N ALA A 48 -8.33 -20.60 23.24
CA ALA A 48 -8.25 -20.56 21.78
C ALA A 48 -9.50 -19.88 21.20
N PRO A 49 -9.37 -19.09 20.11
CA PRO A 49 -10.48 -18.32 19.55
C PRO A 49 -11.71 -19.20 19.35
N VAL A 50 -12.87 -18.71 19.80
CA VAL A 50 -14.15 -19.37 19.51
C VAL A 50 -14.36 -19.31 18.00
N ALA A 51 -14.27 -20.46 17.32
CA ALA A 51 -14.63 -20.56 15.91
C ALA A 51 -16.12 -20.21 15.78
N LYS A 52 -16.42 -18.96 15.35
CA LYS A 52 -17.80 -18.49 15.17
C LYS A 52 -18.56 -19.33 14.14
N TYR A 53 -17.84 -19.93 13.19
CA TYR A 53 -18.36 -20.82 12.17
C TYR A 53 -17.45 -22.04 11.99
N GLY A 54 -18.02 -23.16 11.56
CA GLY A 54 -17.28 -24.39 11.32
C GLY A 54 -16.46 -24.37 10.01
N LEU A 55 -15.63 -25.40 9.83
CA LEU A 55 -14.69 -25.56 8.71
C LEU A 55 -15.35 -25.45 7.32
N SER A 56 -16.63 -25.82 7.21
CA SER A 56 -17.40 -25.68 5.96
C SER A 56 -17.44 -24.23 5.46
N VAL A 57 -17.69 -23.26 6.36
CA VAL A 57 -17.79 -21.83 5.98
C VAL A 57 -16.44 -21.32 5.47
N TYR A 58 -15.34 -21.72 6.11
CA TYR A 58 -13.98 -21.42 5.67
C TYR A 58 -13.71 -21.91 4.24
N TYR A 59 -14.07 -23.16 3.93
CA TYR A 59 -13.89 -23.70 2.57
C TYR A 59 -14.71 -22.94 1.53
N HIS A 60 -15.95 -22.54 1.85
CA HIS A 60 -16.77 -21.74 0.93
C HIS A 60 -16.15 -20.36 0.68
N PHE A 61 -15.64 -19.69 1.72
CA PHE A 61 -14.90 -18.42 1.53
C PHE A 61 -13.64 -18.61 0.69
N THR A 62 -12.90 -19.70 0.91
CA THR A 62 -11.71 -20.02 0.10
C THR A 62 -12.07 -20.17 -1.39
N GLN A 63 -13.20 -20.83 -1.70
CA GLN A 63 -13.69 -20.90 -3.09
C GLN A 63 -14.12 -19.54 -3.62
N CYS A 64 -14.75 -18.70 -2.80
CA CYS A 64 -15.09 -17.32 -3.17
C CYS A 64 -13.83 -16.49 -3.49
N PHE A 65 -12.77 -16.59 -2.68
CA PHE A 65 -11.52 -15.86 -2.90
C PHE A 65 -10.82 -16.31 -4.19
N LYS A 66 -10.77 -17.62 -4.46
CA LYS A 66 -10.27 -18.16 -5.75
C LYS A 66 -11.10 -17.70 -6.95
N ALA A 67 -12.32 -17.23 -6.72
CA ALA A 67 -13.22 -16.70 -7.74
C ALA A 67 -13.11 -15.18 -7.93
N LEU A 68 -12.32 -14.45 -7.15
CA LEU A 68 -12.08 -13.01 -7.36
C LEU A 68 -11.23 -12.73 -8.62
N PRO A 69 -11.61 -11.73 -9.46
CA PRO A 69 -10.75 -11.23 -10.53
C PRO A 69 -9.43 -10.69 -9.98
N LEU A 70 -8.34 -10.83 -10.75
CA LEU A 70 -7.00 -10.37 -10.34
C LEU A 70 -6.75 -8.89 -10.63
N ALA A 71 -7.36 -8.38 -11.70
CA ALA A 71 -7.22 -7.01 -12.14
C ALA A 71 -8.48 -6.57 -12.91
N ALA A 72 -8.60 -5.27 -13.14
CA ALA A 72 -9.65 -4.68 -13.95
C ALA A 72 -9.06 -3.63 -14.89
N VAL A 73 -9.71 -3.38 -16.02
CA VAL A 73 -9.44 -2.20 -16.85
C VAL A 73 -10.70 -1.35 -16.91
N VAL A 74 -10.59 -0.10 -16.50
CA VAL A 74 -11.69 0.86 -16.44
C VAL A 74 -11.49 1.91 -17.53
N SER A 75 -12.48 2.09 -18.40
CA SER A 75 -12.49 3.18 -19.36
C SER A 75 -13.00 4.46 -18.69
N ALA A 76 -12.13 5.46 -18.58
CA ALA A 76 -12.41 6.76 -17.99
C ALA A 76 -12.99 7.78 -18.99
N SER A 77 -12.99 7.45 -20.28
CA SER A 77 -13.59 8.29 -21.34
C SER A 77 -14.52 7.49 -22.24
N SER A 78 -15.56 8.15 -22.73
CA SER A 78 -16.56 7.57 -23.65
C SER A 78 -16.01 7.23 -25.02
N ASP A 79 -14.87 7.80 -25.41
CA ASP A 79 -14.16 7.49 -26.66
C ASP A 79 -13.23 6.27 -26.54
N GLY A 80 -13.09 5.71 -25.33
CA GLY A 80 -12.26 4.54 -25.07
C GLY A 80 -10.74 4.80 -25.02
N HIS A 81 -10.30 6.06 -25.15
CA HIS A 81 -8.87 6.40 -25.14
C HIS A 81 -8.26 6.33 -23.74
N HIS A 82 -8.95 6.86 -22.73
CA HIS A 82 -8.43 6.85 -21.36
C HIS A 82 -8.81 5.55 -20.66
N ARG A 83 -7.84 4.63 -20.54
CA ARG A 83 -8.01 3.34 -19.85
C ARG A 83 -7.10 3.27 -18.64
N VAL A 84 -7.66 2.88 -17.50
CA VAL A 84 -6.98 2.72 -16.22
C VAL A 84 -6.90 1.25 -15.88
N PHE A 85 -5.70 0.75 -15.60
CA PHE A 85 -5.50 -0.61 -15.12
C PHE A 85 -5.51 -0.64 -13.59
N CYS A 86 -6.39 -1.41 -12.99
CA CYS A 86 -6.55 -1.54 -11.56
C CYS A 86 -6.09 -2.93 -11.10
N VAL A 87 -5.18 -2.97 -10.13
CA VAL A 87 -4.63 -4.21 -9.56
C VAL A 87 -4.45 -4.05 -8.06
N HIS A 88 -4.34 -5.15 -7.29
CA HIS A 88 -4.13 -5.01 -5.84
C HIS A 88 -2.75 -4.43 -5.52
N ALA A 89 -1.68 -5.04 -6.06
CA ALA A 89 -0.31 -4.64 -5.77
C ALA A 89 0.37 -4.01 -6.99
N GLY A 90 0.68 -4.75 -8.05
CA GLY A 90 1.37 -4.15 -9.18
C GLY A 90 1.67 -5.09 -10.34
N LEU A 91 2.90 -5.00 -10.87
CA LEU A 91 3.32 -5.63 -12.11
C LEU A 91 4.18 -6.88 -11.87
N SER A 92 4.26 -7.73 -12.89
CA SER A 92 5.13 -8.91 -12.92
C SER A 92 6.11 -8.83 -14.09
N PRO A 93 7.37 -9.28 -13.93
CA PRO A 93 8.30 -9.42 -15.05
C PRO A 93 7.82 -10.42 -16.11
N SER A 94 6.86 -11.29 -15.77
CA SER A 94 6.32 -12.31 -16.67
C SER A 94 4.99 -11.91 -17.33
N LEU A 95 4.41 -10.75 -16.99
CA LEU A 95 3.11 -10.29 -17.49
C LEU A 95 3.29 -8.95 -18.19
N LEU A 96 3.61 -8.99 -19.49
CA LEU A 96 3.91 -7.79 -20.27
C LEU A 96 2.65 -7.19 -20.89
N THR A 97 1.63 -8.02 -21.11
CA THR A 97 0.39 -7.65 -21.77
C THR A 97 -0.84 -7.99 -20.93
N LEU A 98 -1.97 -7.32 -21.19
CA LEU A 98 -3.27 -7.66 -20.60
C LEU A 98 -3.69 -9.10 -20.96
N ALA A 99 -3.28 -9.61 -22.13
CA ALA A 99 -3.56 -10.98 -22.55
C ALA A 99 -2.81 -12.00 -21.69
N ASP A 100 -1.60 -11.68 -21.22
CA ASP A 100 -0.85 -12.55 -20.30
C ASP A 100 -1.60 -12.70 -18.97
N ILE A 101 -2.24 -11.62 -18.49
CA ILE A 101 -3.06 -11.64 -17.27
C ILE A 101 -4.34 -12.46 -17.49
N GLU A 102 -4.99 -12.31 -18.64
CA GLU A 102 -6.21 -13.07 -18.99
C GLU A 102 -5.94 -14.58 -19.09
N ALA A 103 -4.73 -14.96 -19.51
CA ALA A 103 -4.32 -16.37 -19.62
C ALA A 103 -4.01 -17.05 -18.28
N LEU A 104 -3.95 -16.31 -17.16
CA LEU A 104 -3.64 -16.89 -15.85
C LEU A 104 -4.77 -17.77 -15.32
N ASP A 105 -4.41 -18.98 -14.86
CA ASP A 105 -5.31 -19.75 -13.99
C ASP A 105 -5.33 -19.13 -12.60
N ARG A 106 -6.34 -18.30 -12.34
CA ARG A 106 -6.52 -17.66 -11.03
C ARG A 106 -7.23 -18.53 -9.99
N ARG A 107 -7.74 -19.72 -10.35
CA ARG A 107 -8.55 -20.57 -9.44
C ARG A 107 -7.68 -21.48 -8.57
N GLN A 108 -6.62 -20.92 -8.01
CA GLN A 108 -5.66 -21.61 -7.18
C GLN A 108 -5.30 -20.76 -5.97
N GLU A 109 -4.69 -21.38 -4.95
CA GLU A 109 -4.02 -20.59 -3.93
C GLU A 109 -2.83 -19.88 -4.57
N PRO A 110 -2.62 -18.58 -4.32
CA PRO A 110 -1.40 -17.91 -4.76
C PRO A 110 -0.16 -18.65 -4.26
N SER A 111 0.73 -19.02 -5.17
CA SER A 111 2.04 -19.56 -4.84
C SER A 111 2.92 -18.50 -4.18
N THR A 112 4.03 -18.91 -3.56
CA THR A 112 5.03 -18.00 -2.96
C THR A 112 5.89 -17.25 -3.99
N SER A 113 5.67 -17.49 -5.27
CA SER A 113 6.41 -16.90 -6.38
C SER A 113 5.62 -17.02 -7.69
N GLY A 114 5.93 -16.18 -8.67
CA GLY A 114 5.37 -16.25 -10.02
C GLY A 114 4.26 -15.22 -10.26
N PRO A 115 3.68 -15.19 -11.47
CA PRO A 115 2.87 -14.06 -11.93
C PRO A 115 1.65 -13.75 -11.07
N LEU A 116 0.99 -14.78 -10.52
CA LEU A 116 -0.14 -14.59 -9.60
C LEU A 116 0.30 -13.98 -8.26
N CYS A 117 1.46 -14.40 -7.74
CA CYS A 117 2.07 -13.80 -6.55
C CYS A 117 2.43 -12.34 -6.83
N ASP A 118 3.03 -12.07 -7.98
CA ASP A 118 3.54 -10.74 -8.31
C ASP A 118 2.41 -9.69 -8.36
N LEU A 119 1.28 -10.00 -9.03
CA LEU A 119 0.10 -9.11 -9.07
C LEU A 119 -0.46 -8.76 -7.67
N LEU A 120 -0.22 -9.61 -6.67
CA LEU A 120 -0.73 -9.47 -5.30
C LEU A 120 0.31 -8.93 -4.30
N TRP A 121 1.60 -8.92 -4.65
CA TRP A 121 2.69 -8.65 -3.69
C TRP A 121 3.83 -7.76 -4.22
N SER A 122 3.82 -7.33 -5.49
CA SER A 122 4.85 -6.42 -6.01
C SER A 122 4.64 -4.98 -5.54
N ASP A 123 5.72 -4.26 -5.27
CA ASP A 123 5.69 -2.87 -4.82
C ASP A 123 6.44 -1.93 -5.79
N PRO A 124 6.09 -0.64 -5.87
CA PRO A 124 6.93 0.33 -6.58
C PRO A 124 8.27 0.50 -5.84
N ILE A 125 9.36 0.77 -6.57
CA ILE A 125 10.63 1.14 -5.91
C ILE A 125 10.42 2.44 -5.12
N PRO A 126 10.79 2.49 -3.82
CA PRO A 126 10.65 3.70 -3.01
C PRO A 126 11.39 4.89 -3.63
N GLU A 127 10.73 6.05 -3.63
CA GLU A 127 11.36 7.32 -3.98
C GLU A 127 12.06 7.85 -2.72
N THR A 128 13.36 8.11 -2.80
CA THR A 128 14.06 8.82 -1.71
C THR A 128 13.75 10.30 -1.84
N ASP A 129 12.98 10.85 -0.92
CA ASP A 129 12.81 12.29 -0.80
C ASP A 129 14.13 12.91 -0.32
N GLU A 130 14.56 14.01 -0.95
CA GLU A 130 15.73 14.76 -0.50
C GLU A 130 15.56 15.40 0.90
N SER A 131 14.35 15.35 1.48
CA SER A 131 14.02 15.91 2.79
C SER A 131 14.39 15.01 3.97
N ASP A 132 14.64 13.72 3.77
CA ASP A 132 15.06 12.80 4.83
C ASP A 132 16.59 12.70 4.88
N ASN A 133 17.25 13.84 5.07
CA ASN A 133 18.66 13.85 5.42
C ASN A 133 18.76 13.68 6.94
N PRO A 134 19.18 12.52 7.49
CA PRO A 134 19.28 12.29 8.93
C PRO A 134 20.37 13.14 9.63
N LEU A 135 20.92 14.14 8.94
CA LEU A 135 21.91 15.08 9.46
C LEU A 135 21.28 16.28 10.18
N ASP A 136 19.97 16.52 10.06
CA ASP A 136 19.29 17.65 10.72
C ASP A 136 18.70 17.30 12.11
N GLU A 137 18.52 16.01 12.45
CA GLU A 137 18.10 15.59 13.80
C GLU A 137 19.29 15.33 14.75
N ALA A 138 20.52 15.28 14.24
CA ALA A 138 21.72 14.94 15.03
C ALA A 138 22.36 16.14 15.76
N THR A 139 21.84 17.37 15.64
CA THR A 139 22.45 18.55 16.28
C THR A 139 21.98 18.84 17.72
N ASN A 140 21.15 17.99 18.35
CA ASN A 140 20.58 18.27 19.67
C ASN A 140 20.77 17.20 20.75
N MET A 141 21.84 16.40 20.69
CA MET A 141 22.34 15.70 21.89
C MET A 141 23.86 15.77 21.98
N GLU A 142 24.32 16.36 23.08
CA GLU A 142 25.70 16.69 23.39
C GLU A 142 26.62 15.47 23.40
N ALA A 143 27.84 15.71 22.91
CA ALA A 143 28.95 14.78 22.86
C ALA A 143 29.41 14.32 24.26
N GLN A 144 29.46 13.01 24.47
CA GLN A 144 30.50 12.38 25.29
C GLN A 144 31.39 11.54 24.38
N ALA A 145 32.65 11.95 24.31
CA ALA A 145 33.70 11.34 23.52
C ALA A 145 34.17 10.02 24.14
N ASP A 146 34.40 9.00 23.31
CA ASP A 146 35.43 8.00 23.56
C ASP A 146 36.03 7.53 22.22
N ASP A 147 37.33 7.30 22.29
CA ASP A 147 38.36 7.25 21.28
C ASP A 147 38.72 5.80 20.98
N SER A 148 38.66 5.37 19.71
CA SER A 148 39.50 4.28 19.17
C SER A 148 39.34 4.11 17.65
N PRO A 149 40.44 3.98 16.88
CA PRO A 149 40.41 3.92 15.43
C PRO A 149 40.24 2.47 14.94
N VAL A 150 39.25 2.20 14.09
CA VAL A 150 39.19 0.96 13.32
C VAL A 150 39.13 1.29 11.84
N GLU A 151 40.12 0.77 11.13
CA GLU A 151 40.42 0.97 9.72
C GLU A 151 39.21 0.70 8.82
N SER A 152 39.00 1.61 7.88
CA SER A 152 37.96 1.54 6.85
C SER A 152 38.47 0.78 5.63
N PRO A 153 37.75 -0.21 5.08
CA PRO A 153 37.91 -0.57 3.69
C PRO A 153 37.06 0.41 2.86
N SER A 154 37.77 1.30 2.18
CA SER A 154 37.25 2.13 1.11
C SER A 154 36.73 1.25 -0.04
N SER A 155 35.43 1.25 -0.29
CA SER A 155 34.90 1.03 -1.63
C SER A 155 33.60 1.81 -1.81
N VAL A 156 33.83 3.02 -2.32
CA VAL A 156 32.92 3.95 -3.00
C VAL A 156 31.81 3.22 -3.78
N VAL A 157 30.54 3.41 -3.38
CA VAL A 157 29.40 3.46 -4.29
C VAL A 157 28.52 4.63 -3.84
N GLY A 158 28.30 5.55 -4.77
CA GLY A 158 27.74 6.87 -4.50
C GLY A 158 26.27 6.87 -4.12
N LYS A 159 25.94 7.80 -3.23
CA LYS A 159 24.62 8.44 -3.14
C LYS A 159 24.37 9.17 -4.46
N SER A 160 23.91 8.45 -5.49
CA SER A 160 23.47 9.06 -6.74
C SER A 160 21.96 9.03 -6.80
N ASN A 161 21.34 10.21 -6.90
CA ASN A 161 19.96 10.43 -7.32
C ASN A 161 19.69 9.99 -8.78
N GLU A 162 20.46 9.03 -9.29
CA GLU A 162 20.22 8.48 -10.60
C GLU A 162 19.16 7.37 -10.48
N PRO A 163 18.09 7.43 -11.28
CA PRO A 163 17.05 6.41 -11.26
C PRO A 163 17.68 5.05 -11.55
N ASN A 164 17.46 4.09 -10.64
CA ASN A 164 17.94 2.72 -10.79
C ASN A 164 17.58 2.18 -12.18
N THR A 165 18.58 1.76 -12.94
CA THR A 165 18.40 1.28 -14.32
C THR A 165 17.76 -0.11 -14.38
N ALA A 166 17.74 -0.84 -13.26
CA ALA A 166 17.10 -2.14 -13.18
C ALA A 166 15.57 -1.99 -13.16
N LYS A 167 14.90 -2.59 -14.16
CA LYS A 167 13.43 -2.57 -14.24
C LYS A 167 12.76 -3.26 -13.05
N TRP A 168 13.40 -4.32 -12.54
CA TRP A 168 12.91 -5.22 -11.52
C TRP A 168 13.99 -5.46 -10.47
N VAL A 169 13.63 -5.33 -9.20
CA VAL A 169 14.51 -5.63 -8.07
C VAL A 169 13.81 -6.66 -7.19
N PRO A 170 14.38 -7.83 -6.89
CA PRO A 170 13.72 -8.81 -6.02
C PRO A 170 13.41 -8.23 -4.65
N ASN A 171 12.18 -8.44 -4.14
CA ASN A 171 11.77 -8.02 -2.79
C ASN A 171 12.33 -8.96 -1.69
N THR A 172 13.41 -9.66 -2.01
CA THR A 172 14.20 -10.53 -1.12
C THR A 172 15.61 -9.97 -0.88
N VAL A 173 16.01 -8.94 -1.63
CA VAL A 173 17.38 -8.39 -1.58
C VAL A 173 17.30 -6.86 -1.70
N ILE A 174 17.55 -6.16 -0.58
CA ILE A 174 17.99 -4.76 -0.63
C ILE A 174 19.33 -4.67 0.12
N HIS A 175 20.38 -4.24 -0.59
CA HIS A 175 21.64 -3.86 0.03
C HIS A 175 21.46 -2.49 0.70
N GLY A 176 21.46 -2.44 2.04
CA GLY A 176 21.73 -1.21 2.80
C GLY A 176 20.56 -0.48 3.47
N LEU A 177 19.33 -1.02 3.42
CA LEU A 177 18.20 -0.52 4.22
C LEU A 177 17.52 -1.69 4.94
N CYS A 178 17.07 -1.46 6.17
CA CYS A 178 16.43 -2.46 7.02
C CYS A 178 15.19 -3.07 6.33
N ASP A 179 15.11 -4.39 6.45
CA ASP A 179 13.96 -5.26 6.22
C ASP A 179 13.36 -5.30 4.81
N SER A 180 13.54 -6.43 4.12
CA SER A 180 12.73 -6.77 2.95
C SER A 180 11.25 -6.72 3.34
N VAL A 181 10.46 -5.85 2.72
CA VAL A 181 9.07 -5.57 3.16
C VAL A 181 8.16 -6.79 2.94
N ARG A 182 8.38 -7.58 1.88
CA ARG A 182 7.50 -8.71 1.53
C ARG A 182 8.15 -10.09 1.58
N GLY A 183 9.44 -10.23 1.26
CA GLY A 183 10.12 -11.52 1.21
C GLY A 183 9.71 -12.43 0.03
N CYS A 184 8.90 -11.91 -0.89
CA CYS A 184 8.50 -12.55 -2.15
C CYS A 184 8.19 -11.47 -3.20
N SER A 185 8.07 -11.83 -4.48
CA SER A 185 7.82 -10.87 -5.58
C SER A 185 9.00 -9.88 -5.81
N TYR A 186 8.71 -8.76 -6.47
CA TYR A 186 9.66 -7.76 -6.94
C TYR A 186 9.19 -6.34 -6.59
N TYR A 187 10.17 -5.44 -6.47
CA TYR A 187 9.97 -4.03 -6.70
C TYR A 187 10.04 -3.71 -8.20
N TYR A 188 9.12 -2.88 -8.69
CA TYR A 188 9.09 -2.40 -10.08
C TYR A 188 9.45 -0.91 -10.18
N SER A 189 10.29 -0.58 -11.16
CA SER A 189 10.70 0.81 -11.45
C SER A 189 9.67 1.58 -12.30
N CYS A 190 9.85 2.90 -12.39
CA CYS A 190 9.13 3.75 -13.34
C CYS A 190 9.25 3.25 -14.79
N SER A 191 10.42 2.76 -15.20
CA SER A 191 10.65 2.24 -16.55
C SER A 191 9.79 1.00 -16.83
N ALA A 192 9.65 0.08 -15.87
CA ALA A 192 8.79 -1.09 -16.01
C ALA A 192 7.31 -0.68 -16.18
N VAL A 193 6.88 0.35 -15.44
CA VAL A 193 5.52 0.89 -15.55
C VAL A 193 5.30 1.55 -16.90
N TYR A 194 6.21 2.42 -17.35
CA TYR A 194 6.06 3.13 -18.62
C TYR A 194 5.96 2.17 -19.81
N ASP A 195 6.77 1.11 -19.80
CA ASP A 195 6.72 0.07 -20.82
C ASP A 195 5.37 -0.66 -20.81
N PHE A 196 4.90 -1.06 -19.63
CA PHE A 196 3.63 -1.78 -19.50
C PHE A 196 2.45 -0.92 -19.95
N LEU A 197 2.39 0.33 -19.50
CA LEU A 197 1.32 1.26 -19.87
C LEU A 197 1.32 1.57 -21.38
N THR A 198 2.51 1.81 -21.95
CA THR A 198 2.66 2.03 -23.40
C THR A 198 2.23 0.81 -24.21
N THR A 199 2.70 -0.37 -23.83
CA THR A 199 2.42 -1.65 -24.51
C THR A 199 0.93 -1.97 -24.53
N ASN A 200 0.22 -1.61 -23.47
CA ASN A 200 -1.19 -1.97 -23.29
C ASN A 200 -2.17 -0.83 -23.60
N HIS A 201 -1.66 0.31 -24.07
CA HIS A 201 -2.44 1.52 -24.35
C HIS A 201 -3.27 1.94 -23.12
N LEU A 202 -2.59 2.11 -22.01
CA LEU A 202 -3.14 2.50 -20.72
C LEU A 202 -2.61 3.87 -20.30
N MET A 203 -3.47 4.67 -19.70
CA MET A 203 -3.13 5.99 -19.18
C MET A 203 -2.47 5.89 -17.80
N CYS A 204 -2.94 4.97 -16.95
CA CYS A 204 -2.56 4.92 -15.54
C CYS A 204 -2.74 3.51 -14.97
N MET A 205 -1.91 3.17 -13.98
CA MET A 205 -2.14 2.06 -13.06
C MET A 205 -2.63 2.57 -11.70
N VAL A 206 -3.72 2.00 -11.20
CA VAL A 206 -4.20 2.24 -9.83
C VAL A 206 -4.02 0.96 -9.02
N ARG A 207 -3.40 1.09 -7.85
CA ARG A 207 -3.14 -0.01 -6.92
C ARG A 207 -3.49 0.32 -5.47
N ALA A 208 -3.39 -0.67 -4.58
CA ALA A 208 -3.65 -0.55 -3.15
C ALA A 208 -2.44 -0.99 -2.32
N HIS A 209 -2.59 -1.94 -1.39
CA HIS A 209 -1.53 -2.78 -0.79
C HIS A 209 -0.44 -2.12 0.10
N GLU A 210 -0.19 -0.82 0.02
CA GLU A 210 0.72 -0.07 0.90
C GLU A 210 -0.05 1.01 1.65
N LEU A 211 0.21 1.16 2.95
CA LEU A 211 -0.37 2.21 3.78
C LEU A 211 0.07 3.59 3.25
N GLN A 212 -0.87 4.53 3.23
CA GLN A 212 -0.61 5.92 2.84
C GLN A 212 -1.22 6.85 3.89
N ASP A 213 -0.43 7.81 4.37
CA ASP A 213 -0.84 8.75 5.41
C ASP A 213 -2.04 9.59 4.98
N GLU A 214 -2.02 10.10 3.75
CA GLU A 214 -3.14 10.85 3.14
C GLU A 214 -4.21 9.94 2.51
N GLY A 215 -4.05 8.61 2.65
CA GLY A 215 -4.92 7.62 2.01
C GLY A 215 -4.67 7.43 0.51
N TYR A 216 -3.71 8.15 -0.09
CA TYR A 216 -3.24 7.93 -1.45
C TYR A 216 -1.80 8.43 -1.65
N LEU A 217 -1.15 7.99 -2.74
CA LEU A 217 0.17 8.46 -3.17
C LEU A 217 0.31 8.38 -4.69
N PHE A 218 0.89 9.43 -5.29
CA PHE A 218 1.23 9.48 -6.71
C PHE A 218 2.71 9.16 -6.91
N HIS A 219 3.00 7.96 -7.43
CA HIS A 219 4.38 7.55 -7.68
C HIS A 219 4.89 8.10 -9.02
N PHE A 220 6.20 8.26 -9.09
CA PHE A 220 7.01 8.70 -10.21
C PHE A 220 6.58 10.07 -10.75
N SER A 221 6.19 10.97 -9.84
CA SER A 221 5.65 12.29 -10.17
C SER A 221 6.72 13.40 -10.19
N SER A 222 7.95 13.10 -9.78
CA SER A 222 9.04 14.08 -9.74
C SER A 222 9.48 14.49 -11.16
N PRO A 223 10.07 15.70 -11.35
CA PRO A 223 10.58 16.14 -12.65
C PRO A 223 11.60 15.18 -13.29
N ALA A 224 12.38 14.47 -12.47
CA ALA A 224 13.35 13.48 -12.94
C ALA A 224 12.67 12.29 -13.62
N TYR A 225 11.58 11.78 -13.04
CA TYR A 225 10.79 10.70 -13.63
C TYR A 225 9.97 11.17 -14.83
N ALA A 226 9.46 12.40 -14.79
CA ALA A 226 8.73 12.99 -15.92
C ALA A 226 9.63 13.15 -17.18
N ALA A 227 10.94 13.38 -17.00
CA ALA A 227 11.90 13.42 -18.10
C ALA A 227 12.13 12.06 -18.77
N LEU A 228 11.89 10.97 -18.05
CA LEU A 228 11.97 9.59 -18.55
C LEU A 228 10.66 9.08 -19.17
N ASP A 229 9.55 9.78 -18.92
CA ASP A 229 8.23 9.36 -19.37
C ASP A 229 7.99 9.73 -20.84
N SER A 230 8.08 8.72 -21.71
CA SER A 230 7.81 8.84 -23.15
C SER A 230 6.37 8.48 -23.53
N ARG A 231 5.47 8.26 -22.56
CA ARG A 231 4.07 7.91 -22.85
C ARG A 231 3.34 9.05 -23.57
N PRO A 232 2.37 8.73 -24.44
CA PRO A 232 1.55 9.76 -25.11
C PRO A 232 0.67 10.53 -24.10
N ASP A 233 0.09 9.85 -23.11
CA ASP A 233 -0.86 10.41 -22.14
C ASP A 233 -0.19 10.64 -20.77
N LYS A 234 0.86 11.47 -20.74
CA LYS A 234 1.68 11.75 -19.54
C LYS A 234 1.13 12.86 -18.62
N ASP A 235 -0.02 13.43 -18.97
CA ASP A 235 -0.69 14.46 -18.16
C ASP A 235 -1.31 13.86 -16.87
N PHE A 236 -1.25 12.54 -16.70
CA PHE A 236 -1.76 11.82 -15.54
C PHE A 236 -0.67 10.97 -14.87
N PRO A 237 -0.64 10.88 -13.53
CA PRO A 237 0.34 10.07 -12.81
C PRO A 237 0.37 8.62 -13.32
N PRO A 238 1.57 8.03 -13.53
CA PRO A 238 1.70 6.68 -14.05
C PRO A 238 1.16 5.62 -13.08
N VAL A 239 1.37 5.83 -11.78
CA VAL A 239 0.87 4.92 -10.73
C VAL A 239 0.27 5.71 -9.58
N ILE A 240 -0.90 5.27 -9.13
CA ILE A 240 -1.58 5.79 -7.95
C ILE A 240 -1.75 4.66 -6.96
N THR A 241 -1.30 4.84 -5.73
CA THR A 241 -1.67 3.99 -4.60
C THR A 241 -2.83 4.60 -3.86
N VAL A 242 -3.85 3.78 -3.52
CA VAL A 242 -5.01 4.17 -2.73
C VAL A 242 -5.10 3.25 -1.52
N PHE A 243 -5.35 3.83 -0.34
CA PHE A 243 -5.49 3.13 0.92
C PHE A 243 -6.78 3.54 1.63
N SER A 244 -7.65 2.57 1.90
CA SER A 244 -9.04 2.82 2.34
C SER A 244 -9.32 2.42 3.79
N ALA A 245 -8.29 2.22 4.63
CA ALA A 245 -8.44 1.92 6.06
C ALA A 245 -7.90 3.08 6.91
N ALA A 246 -8.79 3.90 7.48
CA ALA A 246 -8.40 5.07 8.29
C ALA A 246 -7.94 4.62 9.67
N ASN A 247 -6.99 5.35 10.26
CA ASN A 247 -6.40 5.01 11.54
C ASN A 247 -6.03 3.52 11.61
N TYR A 248 -5.28 3.06 10.60
CA TYR A 248 -4.93 1.66 10.43
C TYR A 248 -4.35 1.08 11.73
N CYS A 249 -4.78 -0.12 12.09
CA CYS A 249 -4.43 -0.79 13.34
C CYS A 249 -4.61 0.08 14.60
N ASP A 250 -5.53 1.05 14.57
CA ASP A 250 -5.81 2.00 15.65
C ASP A 250 -4.61 2.84 16.12
N THR A 251 -3.54 2.91 15.32
CA THR A 251 -2.26 3.51 15.71
C THR A 251 -1.66 4.45 14.67
N TYR A 252 -1.96 4.26 13.38
CA TYR A 252 -1.28 4.99 12.31
C TYR A 252 -1.86 6.39 12.05
N HIS A 253 -3.06 6.71 12.56
CA HIS A 253 -3.73 8.00 12.39
C HIS A 253 -3.90 8.49 10.93
N ASN A 254 -3.68 7.60 9.95
CA ASN A 254 -3.78 7.89 8.54
C ASN A 254 -5.24 8.16 8.10
N MET A 255 -5.37 8.92 7.02
CA MET A 255 -6.62 9.31 6.41
C MET A 255 -7.12 8.25 5.40
N VAL A 256 -8.36 8.44 4.94
CA VAL A 256 -8.97 7.67 3.84
C VAL A 256 -9.59 8.63 2.85
N ILE A 257 -9.42 8.33 1.57
CA ILE A 257 -10.06 9.04 0.48
C ILE A 257 -10.99 8.09 -0.29
N ILE A 258 -12.21 8.56 -0.59
CA ILE A 258 -13.21 7.84 -1.41
C ILE A 258 -13.48 8.60 -2.73
N ASN A 259 -12.93 9.81 -2.88
CA ASN A 259 -13.07 10.66 -4.06
C ASN A 259 -11.73 11.35 -4.34
N ILE A 260 -11.04 10.92 -5.39
CA ILE A 260 -9.82 11.53 -5.93
C ILE A 260 -10.21 12.30 -7.19
#